data_AF-A0A8H6FD44-F1
#
_entry.id   AF-A0A8H6FD44-F1
#
_cell.length_a   1.000
_cell.length_b   1.000
_cell.length_c   1.000
_cell.angle_alpha   90.00
_cell.angle_beta   90.00
_cell.angle_gamma   90.00
#
_symmetry.space_group_name_H-M   'P 1'
#
loop_
_entity.id
_entity.type
_entity.pdbx_description
1 polymer ?
#
loop_
_entity_poly.entity_id
_entity_poly.type
_entity_poly.pdbx_seq_one_letter_code
_entity_poly.pdbx_strand_id
1 'polypeptide(L)'
;MARYGQKECLTGTNGFNRHSQRLCATKAHVIFSGIQPTGVPHLGNYLGALQQWARLQNEALPSTQLLYAIVDLHAITTNQDADQLRRWKRETLATLLAVGLDPERSTIFYQSAVPEHTELMWILSCTASVGYLSRMTQWKSKLTVPDEVSALDSTSAKARLKLGLFSYPVLQAADILLYGATHVPVGEDQVQHLEFARHCADQFNTVHGEILVKPQTVLSSARRVMSLKEPHLKMSKSHQDFRSRIQVNDGPKLIGDKIRLAMTDSMPGVSYEPDHRPGVSNLLAIMSYLDGRGRTAEELARACNSMNMRQFKETVTSAISESLASTRDKYNRLMNKDETHYLDDIVIEGSNKARRQAGKTMAAVRQVVGLEHMGRALERI
;
A
#
# COMPACT_ATOMS: atom_id res chain seq x y z
N MET A 1 -41.30 24.59 15.62
CA MET A 1 -41.69 24.01 16.93
C MET A 1 -41.11 22.60 16.94
N ALA A 2 -40.19 22.16 17.78
CA ALA A 2 -39.91 22.50 19.17
C ALA A 2 -38.40 22.67 19.43
N ARG A 3 -38.09 23.55 20.40
CA ARG A 3 -36.78 23.80 21.03
C ARG A 3 -36.59 22.81 22.18
N TYR A 4 -35.35 22.43 22.49
CA TYR A 4 -34.81 22.11 23.83
C TYR A 4 -33.33 21.71 23.63
N GLY A 5 -32.31 22.24 24.30
CA GLY A 5 -32.20 23.29 25.31
C GLY A 5 -30.70 23.54 25.54
N GLN A 6 -30.31 24.82 25.51
CA GLN A 6 -29.01 25.29 25.98
C GLN A 6 -28.94 25.11 27.51
N LYS A 7 -27.85 24.55 28.02
CA LYS A 7 -27.48 24.70 29.42
C LYS A 7 -26.41 25.77 29.52
N GLU A 8 -26.83 26.92 30.06
CA GLU A 8 -25.99 27.94 30.64
C GLU A 8 -25.22 27.36 31.84
N CYS A 9 -23.93 27.65 31.93
CA CYS A 9 -23.16 27.42 33.15
C CYS A 9 -22.83 28.79 33.75
N LEU A 10 -23.41 29.02 34.93
CA LEU A 10 -23.35 30.24 35.72
C LEU A 10 -21.92 30.54 36.20
N THR A 11 -21.59 31.83 36.19
CA THR A 11 -20.37 32.43 36.71
C THR A 11 -20.30 32.30 38.24
N GLY A 12 -19.33 31.55 38.75
CA GLY A 12 -18.91 31.55 40.14
C GLY A 12 -17.42 31.82 40.24
N THR A 13 -17.06 32.95 40.83
CA THR A 13 -15.69 33.39 41.11
C THR A 13 -15.08 32.59 42.26
N ASN A 14 -13.91 31.97 42.05
CA ASN A 14 -12.78 31.96 42.98
C ASN A 14 -11.53 31.35 42.33
N GLY A 15 -10.37 31.84 42.75
CA GLY A 15 -9.10 31.81 42.04
C GLY A 15 -8.40 30.45 41.89
N PHE A 16 -7.30 30.50 41.15
CA PHE A 16 -6.32 29.42 40.89
C PHE A 16 -6.74 28.30 39.94
N ASN A 17 -6.82 28.59 38.64
CA ASN A 17 -6.22 27.77 37.58
C ASN A 17 -6.47 28.41 36.21
N ARG A 18 -5.45 29.03 35.59
CA ARG A 18 -5.57 29.65 34.26
C ARG A 18 -4.70 29.02 33.17
N HIS A 19 -4.13 27.83 33.37
CA HIS A 19 -3.20 27.22 32.40
C HIS A 19 -3.53 25.78 31.95
N SER A 20 -4.70 25.22 32.24
CA SER A 20 -5.01 23.82 31.87
C SER A 20 -6.22 23.61 30.94
N GLN A 21 -6.81 24.67 30.38
CA GLN A 21 -7.93 24.53 29.45
C GLN A 21 -7.77 25.45 28.24
N ARG A 22 -7.15 24.90 27.20
CA ARG A 22 -7.42 25.10 25.75
C ARG A 22 -6.13 24.83 24.97
N LEU A 23 -5.94 23.56 24.63
CA LEU A 23 -5.28 23.07 23.42
C LEU A 23 -5.45 21.54 23.41
N CYS A 24 -6.70 21.08 23.36
CA CYS A 24 -6.95 19.79 22.70
C CYS A 24 -6.82 20.08 21.21
N ALA A 25 -5.57 20.25 20.74
CA ALA A 25 -5.29 20.19 19.32
C ALA A 25 -5.70 18.77 18.91
N THR A 26 -6.76 18.65 18.13
CA THR A 26 -7.11 17.40 17.45
C THR A 26 -5.83 16.87 16.81
N LYS A 27 -5.30 15.74 17.31
CA LYS A 27 -4.08 15.13 16.78
C LYS A 27 -4.23 15.04 15.26
N ALA A 28 -3.33 15.69 14.52
CA ALA A 28 -3.42 15.73 13.07
C ALA A 28 -3.43 14.30 12.52
N HIS A 29 -4.40 13.99 11.66
CA HIS A 29 -4.47 12.67 11.03
C HIS A 29 -3.32 12.53 10.05
N VAL A 30 -2.48 11.53 10.28
CA VAL A 30 -1.38 11.13 9.39
C VAL A 30 -1.68 9.74 8.88
N ILE A 31 -1.79 9.61 7.55
CA ILE A 31 -1.98 8.35 6.85
C ILE A 31 -0.68 8.00 6.14
N PHE A 32 -0.15 6.82 6.42
CA PHE A 32 1.04 6.29 5.74
C PHE A 32 0.70 4.97 5.06
N SER A 33 1.16 4.80 3.81
CA SER A 33 1.07 3.53 3.10
C SER A 33 2.26 3.35 2.15
N GLY A 34 2.69 2.10 1.97
CA GLY A 34 3.85 1.74 1.15
C GLY A 34 3.51 0.73 0.05
N ILE A 35 4.19 0.83 -1.10
CA ILE A 35 4.12 -0.18 -2.17
C ILE A 35 5.51 -0.51 -2.72
N GLN A 36 5.83 -1.82 -2.84
CA GLN A 36 7.09 -2.26 -3.42
C GLN A 36 7.13 -1.98 -4.94
N PRO A 37 8.22 -1.39 -5.46
CA PRO A 37 8.39 -1.21 -6.90
C PRO A 37 8.62 -2.57 -7.57
N THR A 38 7.56 -3.08 -8.21
CA THR A 38 7.55 -4.40 -8.86
C THR A 38 7.08 -4.27 -10.31
N GLY A 39 7.42 -3.15 -10.93
CA GLY A 39 6.96 -2.73 -12.25
C GLY A 39 5.48 -2.39 -12.29
N VAL A 40 4.95 -2.30 -13.51
CA VAL A 40 3.54 -1.91 -13.74
C VAL A 40 2.57 -2.80 -12.93
N PRO A 41 1.77 -2.21 -12.03
CA PRO A 41 0.74 -2.91 -11.27
C PRO A 41 -0.28 -3.61 -12.17
N HIS A 42 -0.80 -4.75 -11.70
CA HIS A 42 -1.92 -5.41 -12.36
C HIS A 42 -3.27 -4.92 -11.83
N LEU A 43 -4.36 -5.28 -12.51
CA LEU A 43 -5.73 -4.88 -12.19
C LEU A 43 -6.11 -5.20 -10.74
N GLY A 44 -5.67 -6.35 -10.21
CA GLY A 44 -5.83 -6.66 -8.78
C GLY A 44 -5.15 -5.67 -7.82
N ASN A 45 -3.97 -5.12 -8.14
CA ASN A 45 -3.34 -4.07 -7.32
C ASN A 45 -4.11 -2.75 -7.46
N TYR A 46 -4.52 -2.42 -8.68
CA TYR A 46 -5.28 -1.22 -8.99
C TYR A 46 -6.59 -1.15 -8.21
N LEU A 47 -7.43 -2.21 -8.31
CA LEU A 47 -8.72 -2.30 -7.63
C LEU A 47 -8.60 -2.57 -6.13
N GLY A 48 -7.53 -3.24 -5.69
CA GLY A 48 -7.36 -3.63 -4.29
C GLY A 48 -6.75 -2.54 -3.39
N ALA A 49 -5.93 -1.64 -3.94
CA ALA A 49 -5.21 -0.65 -3.14
C ALA A 49 -5.13 0.73 -3.82
N LEU A 50 -4.69 0.82 -5.08
CA LEU A 50 -4.32 2.10 -5.67
C LEU A 50 -5.51 3.04 -5.86
N GLN A 51 -6.64 2.51 -6.34
CA GLN A 51 -7.88 3.28 -6.45
C GLN A 51 -8.37 3.77 -5.08
N GLN A 52 -8.17 2.96 -4.03
CA GLN A 52 -8.52 3.33 -2.68
C GLN A 52 -7.63 4.46 -2.14
N TRP A 53 -6.35 4.52 -2.51
CA TRP A 53 -5.47 5.63 -2.12
C TRP A 53 -5.91 6.95 -2.74
N ALA A 54 -6.25 6.95 -4.05
CA ALA A 54 -6.79 8.15 -4.71
C ALA A 54 -8.13 8.59 -4.08
N ARG A 55 -9.00 7.62 -3.75
CA ARG A 55 -10.25 7.90 -3.03
C ARG A 55 -10.02 8.48 -1.63
N LEU A 56 -9.16 7.86 -0.83
CA LEU A 56 -8.78 8.31 0.51
C LEU A 56 -8.20 9.73 0.45
N GLN A 57 -7.41 10.05 -0.56
CA GLN A 57 -6.88 11.40 -0.76
C GLN A 57 -7.99 12.44 -0.93
N ASN A 58 -9.00 12.12 -1.74
CA ASN A 58 -10.08 13.03 -2.07
C ASN A 58 -11.10 13.18 -0.93
N GLU A 59 -11.31 12.14 -0.13
CA GLU A 59 -12.24 12.14 1.01
C GLU A 59 -11.59 12.68 2.29
N ALA A 60 -10.26 12.64 2.41
CA ALA A 60 -9.54 13.09 3.60
C ALA A 60 -9.61 14.61 3.78
N LEU A 61 -9.88 15.04 5.02
CA LEU A 61 -9.86 16.45 5.42
C LEU A 61 -8.58 17.16 4.94
N PRO A 62 -8.63 18.46 4.58
CA PRO A 62 -7.45 19.20 4.12
C PRO A 62 -6.26 19.17 5.10
N SER A 63 -6.53 19.05 6.40
CA SER A 63 -5.52 18.94 7.45
C SER A 63 -4.88 17.55 7.59
N THR A 64 -5.42 16.53 6.93
CA THR A 64 -4.89 15.16 6.95
C THR A 64 -3.63 15.08 6.10
N GLN A 65 -2.54 14.64 6.69
CA GLN A 65 -1.29 14.37 5.98
C GLN A 65 -1.34 12.98 5.35
N LEU A 66 -1.01 12.90 4.06
CA LEU A 66 -1.05 11.67 3.28
C LEU A 66 0.36 11.38 2.77
N LEU A 67 0.90 10.22 3.12
CA LEU A 67 2.23 9.79 2.71
C LEU A 67 2.15 8.44 2.00
N TYR A 68 2.64 8.42 0.76
CA TYR A 68 2.70 7.22 -0.08
C TYR A 68 4.15 6.95 -0.48
N ALA A 69 4.72 5.91 0.13
CA ALA A 69 6.11 5.54 -0.11
C ALA A 69 6.21 4.44 -1.17
N ILE A 70 7.09 4.63 -2.14
CA ILE A 70 7.57 3.54 -3.00
C ILE A 70 8.74 2.91 -2.26
N VAL A 71 8.49 1.73 -1.67
CA VAL A 71 9.37 1.08 -0.71
C VAL A 71 10.44 0.21 -1.39
N ASP A 72 11.43 0.88 -1.96
CA ASP A 72 12.53 0.26 -2.70
C ASP A 72 13.56 -0.45 -1.81
N LEU A 73 13.72 -0.08 -0.53
CA LEU A 73 14.54 -0.85 0.42
C LEU A 73 13.90 -2.21 0.74
N HIS A 74 12.57 -2.29 0.76
CA HIS A 74 11.87 -3.57 0.90
C HIS A 74 12.04 -4.46 -0.33
N ALA A 75 12.13 -3.90 -1.54
CA ALA A 75 12.29 -4.68 -2.77
C ALA A 75 13.61 -5.46 -2.82
N ILE A 76 14.69 -4.89 -2.27
CA ILE A 76 16.03 -5.52 -2.25
C ILE A 76 16.21 -6.59 -1.16
N THR A 77 15.16 -6.90 -0.39
CA THR A 77 15.14 -8.08 0.51
C THR A 77 15.19 -9.40 -0.27
N THR A 78 14.89 -9.33 -1.57
CA THR A 78 15.12 -10.38 -2.56
C THR A 78 16.08 -9.85 -3.64
N ASN A 79 16.71 -10.75 -4.41
CA ASN A 79 17.67 -10.32 -5.44
C ASN A 79 16.95 -9.51 -6.54
N GLN A 80 17.50 -8.33 -6.87
CA GLN A 80 16.94 -7.42 -7.88
C GLN A 80 18.03 -7.05 -8.89
N ASP A 81 17.67 -7.00 -10.17
CA ASP A 81 18.50 -6.34 -11.18
C ASP A 81 18.42 -4.82 -10.99
N ALA A 82 19.58 -4.13 -11.04
CA ALA A 82 19.65 -2.72 -10.70
C ALA A 82 18.95 -1.82 -11.74
N ASP A 83 19.09 -2.14 -13.03
CA ASP A 83 18.41 -1.43 -14.11
C ASP A 83 16.90 -1.66 -14.09
N GLN A 84 16.48 -2.88 -13.78
CA GLN A 84 15.08 -3.22 -13.57
C GLN A 84 14.48 -2.47 -12.39
N LEU A 85 15.14 -2.46 -11.22
CA LEU A 85 14.64 -1.74 -10.04
C LEU A 85 14.51 -0.23 -10.32
N ARG A 86 15.49 0.39 -11.00
CA ARG A 86 15.41 1.79 -11.43
C ARG A 86 14.17 2.05 -12.28
N ARG A 87 13.93 1.20 -13.29
CA ARG A 87 12.74 1.31 -14.15
C ARG A 87 11.45 1.12 -13.34
N TRP A 88 11.39 0.09 -12.50
CA TRP A 88 10.20 -0.24 -11.71
C TRP A 88 9.82 0.84 -10.70
N LYS A 89 10.80 1.50 -10.06
CA LYS A 89 10.53 2.66 -9.21
C LYS A 89 9.79 3.75 -9.97
N ARG A 90 10.28 4.07 -11.17
CA ARG A 90 9.71 5.09 -12.04
C ARG A 90 8.33 4.70 -12.60
N GLU A 91 8.18 3.46 -13.07
CA GLU A 91 6.88 2.93 -13.51
C GLU A 91 5.83 2.96 -12.39
N THR A 92 6.26 2.65 -11.16
CA THR A 92 5.37 2.69 -9.99
C THR A 92 4.93 4.12 -9.71
N LEU A 93 5.86 5.09 -9.70
CA LEU A 93 5.54 6.50 -9.53
C LEU A 93 4.58 7.02 -10.61
N ALA A 94 4.88 6.76 -11.88
CA ALA A 94 4.03 7.14 -13.00
C ALA A 94 2.63 6.52 -12.85
N THR A 95 2.55 5.27 -12.39
CA THR A 95 1.26 4.61 -12.12
C THR A 95 0.50 5.31 -10.99
N LEU A 96 1.14 5.62 -9.86
CA LEU A 96 0.48 6.29 -8.73
C LEU A 96 -0.16 7.63 -9.17
N LEU A 97 0.59 8.42 -9.94
CA LEU A 97 0.10 9.68 -10.51
C LEU A 97 -1.02 9.45 -11.53
N ALA A 98 -0.89 8.42 -12.38
CA ALA A 98 -1.88 8.07 -13.39
C ALA A 98 -3.21 7.59 -12.81
N VAL A 99 -3.18 6.93 -11.65
CA VAL A 99 -4.38 6.50 -10.90
C VAL A 99 -5.10 7.70 -10.27
N GLY A 100 -4.42 8.84 -10.10
CA GLY A 100 -5.02 10.08 -9.61
C GLY A 100 -4.47 10.56 -8.27
N LEU A 101 -3.38 9.98 -7.76
CA LEU A 101 -2.67 10.62 -6.66
C LEU A 101 -2.08 11.95 -7.12
N ASP A 102 -2.29 12.95 -6.30
CA ASP A 102 -1.90 14.33 -6.56
C ASP A 102 -0.70 14.68 -5.65
N PRO A 103 0.49 14.99 -6.22
CA PRO A 103 1.69 15.30 -5.45
C PRO A 103 1.60 16.64 -4.70
N GLU A 104 0.63 17.49 -5.02
CA GLU A 104 0.35 18.71 -4.24
C GLU A 104 -0.45 18.39 -2.97
N ARG A 105 -1.35 17.39 -3.03
CA ARG A 105 -2.19 16.95 -1.91
C ARG A 105 -1.52 15.90 -1.03
N SER A 106 -0.67 15.06 -1.62
CA SER A 106 -0.03 13.91 -0.98
C SER A 106 1.48 13.95 -1.14
N THR A 107 2.21 13.50 -0.12
CA THR A 107 3.67 13.31 -0.20
C THR A 107 3.97 11.95 -0.80
N ILE A 108 4.49 11.93 -2.04
CA ILE A 108 4.86 10.72 -2.77
C ILE A 108 6.37 10.69 -2.92
N PHE A 109 7.04 9.61 -2.49
CA PHE A 109 8.51 9.60 -2.45
C PHE A 109 9.09 8.17 -2.53
N TYR A 110 10.39 8.08 -2.82
CA TYR A 110 11.15 6.83 -2.71
C TYR A 110 11.66 6.66 -1.28
N GLN A 111 11.42 5.49 -0.68
CA GLN A 111 11.85 5.20 0.69
C GLN A 111 13.36 5.40 0.89
N SER A 112 14.19 4.92 -0.05
CA SER A 112 15.65 5.10 0.00
C SER A 112 16.11 6.56 -0.07
N ALA A 113 15.24 7.49 -0.47
CA ALA A 113 15.56 8.92 -0.47
C ALA A 113 15.41 9.56 0.91
N VAL A 114 14.97 8.84 1.95
CA VAL A 114 14.82 9.35 3.32
C VAL A 114 15.66 8.46 4.26
N PRO A 115 16.93 8.84 4.56
CA PRO A 115 17.86 8.01 5.34
C PRO A 115 17.35 7.63 6.73
N GLU A 116 16.45 8.46 7.29
CA GLU A 116 15.82 8.25 8.59
C GLU A 116 15.07 6.93 8.70
N HIS A 117 14.59 6.34 7.59
CA HIS A 117 13.99 4.99 7.60
C HIS A 117 14.96 3.93 8.12
N THR A 118 16.18 3.91 7.57
CA THR A 118 17.19 2.92 7.96
C THR A 118 17.75 3.19 9.35
N GLU A 119 17.84 4.46 9.74
CA GLU A 119 18.31 4.83 11.07
C GLU A 119 17.30 4.41 12.15
N LEU A 120 16.01 4.72 11.96
CA LEU A 120 14.98 4.27 12.90
C LEU A 120 14.86 2.74 12.91
N MET A 121 14.96 2.08 11.75
CA MET A 121 15.01 0.62 11.67
C MET A 121 16.13 0.05 12.56
N TRP A 122 17.33 0.63 12.52
CA TRP A 122 18.45 0.17 13.35
C TRP A 122 18.14 0.31 14.83
N ILE A 123 17.64 1.47 15.27
CA ILE A 123 17.27 1.72 16.67
C ILE A 123 16.19 0.73 17.14
N LEU A 124 15.15 0.51 16.33
CA LEU A 124 14.10 -0.46 16.65
C LEU A 124 14.62 -1.91 16.67
N SER A 125 15.61 -2.23 15.83
CA SER A 125 16.23 -3.57 15.78
C SER A 125 16.92 -3.94 17.10
N CYS A 126 17.38 -2.96 17.87
CA CYS A 126 18.02 -3.18 19.18
C CYS A 126 17.03 -3.64 20.27
N THR A 127 15.72 -3.51 20.05
CA THR A 127 14.67 -3.93 20.99
C THR A 127 13.72 -4.99 20.43
N ALA A 128 13.69 -5.13 19.10
CA ALA A 128 12.90 -6.14 18.40
C ALA A 128 13.32 -7.57 18.78
N SER A 129 12.35 -8.35 19.28
CA SER A 129 12.60 -9.75 19.65
C SER A 129 12.75 -10.64 18.41
N VAL A 130 13.91 -11.31 18.29
CA VAL A 130 14.15 -12.41 17.32
C VAL A 130 13.07 -13.49 17.42
N GLY A 131 12.64 -13.79 18.65
CA GLY A 131 11.55 -14.75 18.90
C GLY A 131 10.21 -14.31 18.29
N TYR A 132 9.89 -13.02 18.35
CA TYR A 132 8.68 -12.49 17.71
C TYR A 132 8.77 -12.62 16.18
N LEU A 133 9.86 -12.14 15.59
CA LEU A 133 10.07 -12.16 14.14
C LEU A 133 10.02 -13.58 13.57
N SER A 134 10.64 -14.54 14.24
CA SER A 134 10.61 -15.96 13.83
C SER A 134 9.23 -16.62 13.88
N ARG A 135 8.27 -16.04 14.61
CA ARG A 135 6.89 -16.55 14.67
C ARG A 135 5.96 -15.98 13.60
N MET A 136 6.38 -14.94 12.88
CA MET A 136 5.55 -14.30 11.86
C MET A 136 5.18 -15.28 10.74
N THR A 137 3.91 -15.24 10.31
CA THR A 137 3.34 -16.19 9.36
C THR A 137 4.03 -16.10 8.00
N GLN A 138 4.38 -14.89 7.56
CA GLN A 138 5.08 -14.68 6.29
C GLN A 138 6.51 -15.25 6.31
N TRP A 139 7.19 -15.18 7.45
CA TRP A 139 8.49 -15.83 7.62
C TRP A 139 8.35 -17.35 7.58
N LYS A 140 7.38 -17.90 8.31
CA LYS A 140 7.09 -19.35 8.29
C LYS A 140 6.73 -19.87 6.91
N SER A 141 5.87 -19.18 6.16
CA SER A 141 5.50 -19.63 4.81
C SER A 141 6.69 -19.64 3.85
N LYS A 142 7.62 -18.68 3.99
CA LYS A 142 8.88 -18.67 3.23
C LYS A 142 9.86 -19.77 3.65
N LEU A 143 9.80 -20.24 4.90
CA LEU A 143 10.53 -21.44 5.36
C LEU A 143 9.95 -22.74 4.81
N THR A 144 8.65 -22.79 4.50
CA THR A 144 7.94 -24.02 4.11
C THR A 144 7.76 -24.16 2.59
N VAL A 145 8.39 -23.34 1.75
CA VAL A 145 8.34 -23.54 0.29
C VAL A 145 9.02 -24.88 -0.02
N PRO A 146 8.30 -25.92 -0.48
CA PRO A 146 8.90 -27.18 -0.87
C PRO A 146 9.66 -26.93 -2.17
N ASP A 147 10.97 -27.11 -2.16
CA ASP A 147 11.72 -27.20 -3.41
C ASP A 147 11.26 -28.47 -4.13
N GLU A 148 10.74 -28.35 -5.36
CA GLU A 148 10.60 -29.47 -6.31
C GLU A 148 11.97 -30.00 -6.79
N VAL A 149 13.06 -29.65 -6.10
CA VAL A 149 14.39 -30.18 -6.34
C VAL A 149 15.00 -30.61 -5.01
N SER A 150 14.99 -31.92 -4.79
CA SER A 150 15.75 -32.66 -3.78
C SER A 150 15.32 -32.50 -2.31
N ALA A 151 14.56 -33.50 -1.84
CA ALA A 151 14.22 -33.72 -0.42
C ALA A 151 15.42 -34.12 0.47
N LEU A 152 16.66 -33.81 0.10
CA LEU A 152 17.87 -34.25 0.81
C LEU A 152 18.67 -33.15 1.48
N ASP A 153 18.32 -31.87 1.34
CA ASP A 153 19.17 -30.81 1.92
C ASP A 153 18.39 -29.63 2.53
N SER A 154 17.86 -29.85 3.73
CA SER A 154 17.28 -28.79 4.58
C SER A 154 18.24 -27.63 4.90
N THR A 155 19.54 -27.81 4.66
CA THR A 155 20.60 -26.81 4.77
C THR A 155 20.52 -25.78 3.63
N SER A 156 20.11 -26.21 2.42
CA SER A 156 20.07 -25.37 1.22
C SER A 156 18.93 -24.34 1.24
N ALA A 157 17.76 -24.70 1.76
CA ALA A 157 16.62 -23.80 1.92
C ALA A 157 16.92 -22.67 2.92
N LYS A 158 17.59 -22.98 4.04
CA LYS A 158 18.01 -21.99 5.03
C LYS A 158 19.10 -21.05 4.51
N ALA A 159 20.03 -21.54 3.68
CA ALA A 159 21.10 -20.71 3.09
C ALA A 159 20.58 -19.63 2.12
N ARG A 160 19.37 -19.82 1.55
CA ARG A 160 18.70 -18.83 0.69
C ARG A 160 18.03 -17.70 1.49
N LEU A 161 17.75 -17.88 2.77
CA LEU A 161 17.12 -16.87 3.61
C LEU A 161 18.13 -15.77 3.95
N LYS A 162 17.75 -14.52 3.68
CA LYS A 162 18.58 -13.36 3.94
C LYS A 162 18.08 -12.62 5.17
N LEU A 163 19.01 -12.00 5.91
CA LEU A 163 18.68 -11.17 7.08
C LEU A 163 17.61 -10.13 6.75
N GLY A 164 17.71 -9.47 5.59
CA GLY A 164 16.71 -8.49 5.15
C GLY A 164 15.29 -9.05 5.07
N LEU A 165 15.11 -10.29 4.59
CA LEU A 165 13.79 -10.94 4.55
C LEU A 165 13.26 -11.28 5.96
N PHE A 166 14.16 -11.50 6.92
CA PHE A 166 13.79 -11.72 8.31
C PHE A 166 13.46 -10.42 9.05
N SER A 167 14.21 -9.34 8.77
CA SER A 167 14.16 -8.07 9.50
C SER A 167 13.28 -7.00 8.85
N TYR A 168 12.78 -7.18 7.62
CA TYR A 168 11.93 -6.17 6.99
C TYR A 168 10.69 -5.78 7.81
N PRO A 169 10.09 -6.61 8.69
CA PRO A 169 8.99 -6.15 9.53
C PRO A 169 9.41 -5.01 10.48
N VAL A 170 10.69 -4.96 10.88
CA VAL A 170 11.27 -3.84 11.64
C VAL A 170 11.43 -2.60 10.77
N LEU A 171 11.84 -2.76 9.51
CA LEU A 171 11.87 -1.66 8.55
C LEU A 171 10.46 -1.12 8.29
N GLN A 172 9.47 -1.99 8.14
CA GLN A 172 8.06 -1.60 7.98
C GLN A 172 7.54 -0.85 9.22
N ALA A 173 7.92 -1.28 10.42
CA ALA A 173 7.62 -0.54 11.65
C ALA A 173 8.26 0.85 11.64
N ALA A 174 9.54 0.96 11.26
CA ALA A 174 10.21 2.25 11.11
C ALA A 174 9.49 3.15 10.08
N ASP A 175 9.12 2.61 8.92
CA ASP A 175 8.40 3.35 7.87
C ASP A 175 7.13 4.03 8.38
N ILE A 176 6.38 3.33 9.25
CA ILE A 176 5.11 3.81 9.80
C ILE A 176 5.35 4.81 10.94
N LEU A 177 6.21 4.46 11.89
CA LEU A 177 6.41 5.23 13.12
C LEU A 177 7.16 6.54 12.88
N LEU A 178 8.02 6.58 11.86
CA LEU A 178 8.85 7.73 11.51
C LEU A 178 8.03 9.00 11.23
N TYR A 179 6.83 8.86 10.67
CA TYR A 179 5.98 10.01 10.32
C TYR A 179 4.94 10.34 11.39
N GLY A 180 4.91 9.59 12.49
CA GLY A 180 3.82 9.66 13.47
C GLY A 180 2.49 9.21 12.88
N ALA A 181 2.52 8.18 12.01
CA ALA A 181 1.32 7.69 11.34
C ALA A 181 0.24 7.29 12.36
N THR A 182 -0.92 7.93 12.23
CA THR A 182 -2.09 7.64 13.06
C THR A 182 -2.95 6.53 12.48
N HIS A 183 -2.93 6.36 11.16
CA HIS A 183 -3.76 5.42 10.42
C HIS A 183 -2.93 4.78 9.31
N VAL A 184 -3.03 3.47 9.14
CA VAL A 184 -2.30 2.72 8.12
C VAL A 184 -3.29 1.86 7.33
N PRO A 185 -3.57 2.20 6.06
CA PRO A 185 -4.40 1.41 5.17
C PRO A 185 -3.66 0.14 4.76
N VAL A 186 -4.19 -1.02 5.14
CA VAL A 186 -3.56 -2.31 4.85
C VAL A 186 -4.59 -3.37 4.48
N GLY A 187 -4.16 -4.32 3.65
CA GLY A 187 -4.88 -5.58 3.46
C GLY A 187 -4.71 -6.51 4.66
N GLU A 188 -5.56 -7.54 4.73
CA GLU A 188 -5.56 -8.53 5.81
C GLU A 188 -4.21 -9.22 6.01
N ASP A 189 -3.44 -9.42 4.94
CA ASP A 189 -2.12 -10.06 4.96
C ASP A 189 -1.05 -9.26 5.70
N GLN A 190 -1.28 -7.97 5.94
CA GLN A 190 -0.33 -7.06 6.59
C GLN A 190 -0.72 -6.71 8.03
N VAL A 191 -1.87 -7.20 8.54
CA VAL A 191 -2.34 -6.92 9.90
C VAL A 191 -1.30 -7.33 10.95
N GLN A 192 -0.68 -8.51 10.78
CA GLN A 192 0.35 -9.00 11.72
C GLN A 192 1.58 -8.08 11.78
N HIS A 193 1.98 -7.47 10.67
CA HIS A 193 3.10 -6.53 10.66
C HIS A 193 2.73 -5.19 11.31
N LEU A 194 1.48 -4.76 11.17
CA LEU A 194 1.01 -3.56 11.84
C LEU A 194 0.90 -3.75 13.37
N GLU A 195 0.49 -4.93 13.83
CA GLU A 195 0.58 -5.27 15.27
C GLU A 195 2.04 -5.24 15.76
N PHE A 196 2.97 -5.73 14.96
CA PHE A 196 4.39 -5.65 15.30
C PHE A 196 4.89 -4.20 15.36
N ALA A 197 4.46 -3.32 14.46
CA ALA A 197 4.78 -1.89 14.54
C ALA A 197 4.27 -1.25 15.83
N ARG A 198 3.06 -1.60 16.29
CA ARG A 198 2.55 -1.16 17.60
C ARG A 198 3.39 -1.70 18.74
N HIS A 199 3.78 -2.97 18.68
CA HIS A 199 4.65 -3.59 19.68
C HIS A 199 5.99 -2.85 19.79
N CYS A 200 6.63 -2.53 18.67
CA CYS A 200 7.86 -1.72 18.66
C CYS A 200 7.65 -0.34 19.31
N ALA A 201 6.53 0.33 19.00
CA ALA A 201 6.20 1.62 19.62
C ALA A 201 5.98 1.50 21.14
N ASP A 202 5.25 0.47 21.60
CA ASP A 202 5.03 0.23 23.02
C ASP A 202 6.34 -0.05 23.76
N GLN A 203 7.21 -0.89 23.21
CA GLN A 203 8.52 -1.18 23.80
C GLN A 203 9.39 0.07 23.90
N PHE A 204 9.48 0.85 22.82
CA PHE A 204 10.25 2.09 22.82
C PHE A 204 9.69 3.10 23.84
N ASN A 205 8.38 3.30 23.83
CA ASN A 205 7.72 4.29 24.69
C ASN A 205 7.76 3.91 26.17
N THR A 206 7.77 2.61 26.50
CA THR A 206 7.90 2.13 27.89
C THR A 206 9.22 2.57 28.50
N VAL A 207 10.30 2.62 27.69
CA VAL A 207 11.64 2.99 28.15
C VAL A 207 11.87 4.50 28.09
N HIS A 208 11.38 5.16 27.04
CA HIS A 208 11.75 6.55 26.73
C HIS A 208 10.62 7.59 26.87
N GLY A 209 9.40 7.17 27.23
CA GLY A 209 8.20 8.02 27.27
C GLY A 209 7.41 8.03 25.94
N GLU A 210 6.24 8.67 25.92
CA GLU A 210 5.32 8.66 24.76
C GLU A 210 5.85 9.46 23.55
N ILE A 211 6.73 8.86 22.75
CA ILE A 211 7.38 9.50 21.59
C ILE A 211 6.82 8.97 20.28
N LEU A 212 6.72 7.65 20.13
CA LEU A 212 6.24 7.01 18.91
C LEU A 212 4.72 6.83 18.96
N VAL A 213 4.04 7.27 17.89
CA VAL A 213 2.58 7.16 17.78
C VAL A 213 2.20 5.74 17.41
N LYS A 214 1.23 5.15 18.12
CA LYS A 214 0.66 3.85 17.77
C LYS A 214 -0.37 4.00 16.65
N PRO A 215 -0.12 3.42 15.46
CA PRO A 215 -1.03 3.55 14.32
C PRO A 215 -2.30 2.72 14.52
N GLN A 216 -3.43 3.19 14.00
CA GLN A 216 -4.66 2.40 13.86
C GLN A 216 -4.69 1.66 12.53
N THR A 217 -5.26 0.45 12.53
CA THR A 217 -5.48 -0.32 11.31
C THR A 217 -6.67 0.26 10.56
N VAL A 218 -6.47 0.64 9.31
CA VAL A 218 -7.57 0.90 8.39
C VAL A 218 -7.62 -0.28 7.44
N LEU A 219 -8.52 -1.24 7.71
CA LEU A 219 -8.71 -2.37 6.81
C LEU A 219 -9.27 -1.84 5.49
N SER A 220 -8.50 -1.98 4.42
CA SER A 220 -9.05 -1.73 3.10
C SER A 220 -10.01 -2.87 2.78
N SER A 221 -11.19 -2.55 2.23
CA SER A 221 -12.05 -3.53 1.58
C SER A 221 -11.35 -3.98 0.29
N ALA A 222 -10.28 -4.76 0.44
CA ALA A 222 -9.41 -5.14 -0.65
C ALA A 222 -10.21 -6.01 -1.61
N ARG A 223 -10.61 -5.42 -2.74
CA ARG A 223 -11.29 -6.11 -3.82
C ARG A 223 -10.39 -7.22 -4.32
N ARG A 224 -10.78 -8.46 -4.06
CA ARG A 224 -9.99 -9.63 -4.43
C ARG A 224 -10.24 -9.95 -5.89
N VAL A 225 -9.23 -9.73 -6.72
CA VAL A 225 -9.24 -10.07 -8.14
C VAL A 225 -8.42 -11.33 -8.36
N MET A 226 -9.03 -12.33 -8.99
CA MET A 226 -8.42 -13.64 -9.21
C MET A 226 -7.71 -13.70 -10.55
N SER A 227 -6.80 -14.66 -10.71
CA SER A 227 -6.11 -14.93 -11.98
C SER A 227 -7.12 -15.25 -13.07
N LEU A 228 -6.89 -14.71 -14.27
CA LEU A 228 -7.70 -15.01 -15.45
C LEU A 228 -7.50 -16.45 -15.94
N LYS A 229 -6.39 -17.10 -15.56
CA LYS A 229 -6.06 -18.47 -15.98
C LYS A 229 -6.35 -19.51 -14.90
N GLU A 230 -6.23 -19.12 -13.64
CA GLU A 230 -6.41 -19.99 -12.47
C GLU A 230 -7.32 -19.28 -11.46
N PRO A 231 -8.65 -19.32 -11.64
CA PRO A 231 -9.60 -18.48 -10.89
C PRO A 231 -9.62 -18.70 -9.36
N HIS A 232 -8.99 -19.75 -8.86
CA HIS A 232 -8.82 -20.01 -7.43
C HIS A 232 -7.59 -19.33 -6.82
N LEU A 233 -6.65 -18.85 -7.65
CA LEU A 233 -5.47 -18.12 -7.23
C LEU A 233 -5.68 -16.61 -7.38
N LYS A 234 -5.15 -15.84 -6.42
CA LYS A 234 -5.14 -14.37 -6.52
C LYS A 234 -4.30 -13.96 -7.73
N MET A 235 -4.75 -12.92 -8.45
CA MET A 235 -3.94 -12.33 -9.51
C MET A 235 -2.60 -11.89 -8.93
N SER A 236 -1.49 -12.36 -9.53
CA SER A 236 -0.14 -12.13 -9.03
C SER A 236 0.82 -11.75 -10.14
N LYS A 237 1.79 -10.90 -9.80
CA LYS A 237 2.94 -10.56 -10.66
C LYS A 237 3.87 -11.74 -10.89
N SER A 238 3.99 -12.66 -9.92
CA SER A 238 4.89 -13.81 -9.96
C SER A 238 4.38 -14.96 -10.84
N HIS A 239 3.16 -14.87 -11.34
CA HIS A 239 2.60 -15.90 -12.21
C HIS A 239 3.35 -15.94 -13.55
N GLN A 240 3.81 -17.12 -13.96
CA GLN A 240 4.65 -17.28 -15.16
C GLN A 240 3.91 -16.83 -16.42
N ASP A 241 2.65 -17.24 -16.58
CA ASP A 241 1.81 -16.80 -17.70
C ASP A 241 1.35 -15.34 -17.54
N PHE A 242 1.82 -14.44 -18.42
CA PHE A 242 1.41 -13.03 -18.44
C PHE A 242 -0.08 -12.84 -18.75
N ARG A 243 -0.75 -13.83 -19.35
CA ARG A 243 -2.18 -13.80 -19.68
C ARG A 243 -3.06 -14.03 -18.45
N SER A 244 -2.48 -14.47 -17.33
CA SER A 244 -3.17 -14.58 -16.04
C SER A 244 -3.61 -13.23 -15.45
N ARG A 245 -3.05 -12.12 -15.95
CA ARG A 245 -3.19 -10.78 -15.36
C ARG A 245 -3.34 -9.69 -16.41
N ILE A 246 -4.12 -8.66 -16.08
CA ILE A 246 -4.21 -7.42 -16.86
C ILE A 246 -3.34 -6.38 -16.17
N GLN A 247 -2.43 -5.74 -16.91
CA GLN A 247 -1.64 -4.61 -16.41
C GLN A 247 -2.42 -3.31 -16.64
N VAL A 248 -2.21 -2.32 -15.77
CA VAL A 248 -2.95 -1.04 -15.87
C VAL A 248 -2.66 -0.26 -17.15
N ASN A 249 -1.53 -0.55 -17.80
CA ASN A 249 -1.14 0.06 -19.07
C ASN A 249 -1.46 -0.81 -20.30
N ASP A 250 -2.13 -1.97 -20.13
CA ASP A 250 -2.50 -2.81 -21.27
C ASP A 250 -3.43 -2.04 -22.23
N GLY A 251 -3.12 -2.09 -23.52
CA GLY A 251 -3.98 -1.54 -24.56
C GLY A 251 -5.26 -2.38 -24.76
N PRO A 252 -6.34 -1.82 -25.33
CA PRO A 252 -7.62 -2.51 -25.48
C PRO A 252 -7.52 -3.87 -26.19
N LYS A 253 -6.67 -3.97 -27.22
CA LYS A 253 -6.40 -5.22 -27.94
C LYS A 253 -5.84 -6.31 -27.01
N LEU A 254 -4.84 -5.98 -26.20
CA LEU A 254 -4.20 -6.94 -25.29
C LEU A 254 -5.14 -7.34 -24.15
N ILE A 255 -5.94 -6.41 -23.63
CA ILE A 255 -7.01 -6.71 -22.66
C ILE A 255 -7.98 -7.73 -23.29
N GLY A 256 -8.46 -7.46 -24.51
CA GLY A 256 -9.38 -8.36 -25.23
C GLY A 256 -8.80 -9.74 -25.47
N ASP A 257 -7.52 -9.83 -25.87
CA ASP A 257 -6.84 -11.12 -26.06
C ASP A 257 -6.73 -11.92 -24.75
N LYS A 258 -6.43 -11.26 -23.63
CA LYS A 258 -6.34 -11.90 -22.30
C LYS A 258 -7.71 -12.35 -21.79
N ILE A 259 -8.74 -11.51 -21.91
CA ILE A 259 -10.11 -11.82 -21.48
C ILE A 259 -10.73 -12.93 -22.34
N ARG A 260 -10.48 -12.92 -23.65
CA ARG A 260 -10.90 -14.00 -24.55
C ARG A 260 -10.40 -15.36 -24.06
N LEU A 261 -9.13 -15.42 -23.63
CA LEU A 261 -8.46 -16.61 -23.12
C LEU A 261 -8.67 -16.89 -21.62
N ALA A 262 -9.42 -16.04 -20.92
CA ALA A 262 -9.71 -16.25 -19.51
C ALA A 262 -10.48 -17.57 -19.30
N MET A 263 -10.10 -18.33 -18.27
CA MET A 263 -10.74 -19.59 -17.91
C MET A 263 -12.17 -19.33 -17.44
N THR A 264 -13.12 -19.98 -18.11
CA THR A 264 -14.54 -20.04 -17.76
C THR A 264 -15.00 -21.49 -17.86
N ASP A 265 -16.20 -21.78 -17.36
CA ASP A 265 -16.84 -23.07 -17.56
C ASP A 265 -17.52 -23.18 -18.94
N SER A 266 -18.08 -24.36 -19.21
CA SER A 266 -18.83 -24.67 -20.44
C SER A 266 -20.35 -24.51 -20.27
N MET A 267 -20.83 -23.95 -19.15
CA MET A 267 -22.26 -23.81 -18.89
C MET A 267 -22.83 -22.61 -19.66
N PRO A 268 -24.06 -22.71 -20.20
CA PRO A 268 -24.71 -21.60 -20.88
C PRO A 268 -25.07 -20.47 -19.90
N GLY A 269 -25.16 -19.25 -20.42
CA GLY A 269 -25.55 -18.06 -19.66
C GLY A 269 -24.52 -17.60 -18.64
N VAL A 270 -24.80 -16.46 -18.01
CA VAL A 270 -23.90 -15.78 -17.06
C VAL A 270 -24.57 -15.76 -15.68
N SER A 271 -23.93 -16.36 -14.69
CA SER A 271 -24.37 -16.34 -13.29
C SER A 271 -23.20 -16.04 -12.35
N TYR A 272 -23.51 -15.44 -11.20
CA TYR A 272 -22.52 -15.20 -10.13
C TYR A 272 -22.61 -16.32 -9.10
N GLU A 273 -21.66 -17.26 -9.20
CA GLU A 273 -21.56 -18.43 -8.34
C GLU A 273 -20.07 -18.67 -8.05
N PRO A 274 -19.45 -17.98 -7.07
CA PRO A 274 -18.01 -18.01 -6.85
C PRO A 274 -17.43 -19.40 -6.63
N ASP A 275 -18.19 -20.29 -5.99
CA ASP A 275 -17.74 -21.66 -5.67
C ASP A 275 -17.87 -22.62 -6.87
N HIS A 276 -18.91 -22.45 -7.70
CA HIS A 276 -19.20 -23.36 -8.82
C HIS A 276 -18.72 -22.84 -10.19
N ARG A 277 -18.69 -21.51 -10.37
CA ARG A 277 -18.30 -20.79 -11.59
C ARG A 277 -17.27 -19.71 -11.27
N PRO A 278 -16.10 -20.05 -10.69
CA PRO A 278 -15.14 -19.08 -10.17
C PRO A 278 -14.61 -18.13 -11.26
N GLY A 279 -14.41 -18.63 -12.49
CA GLY A 279 -13.96 -17.83 -13.62
C GLY A 279 -14.97 -16.77 -14.05
N VAL A 280 -16.23 -17.15 -14.25
CA VAL A 280 -17.32 -16.23 -14.63
C VAL A 280 -17.58 -15.23 -13.50
N SER A 281 -17.59 -15.70 -12.26
CA SER A 281 -17.79 -14.88 -11.06
C SER A 281 -16.66 -13.86 -10.88
N ASN A 282 -15.41 -14.22 -11.17
CA ASN A 282 -14.28 -13.28 -11.14
C ASN A 282 -14.47 -12.16 -12.17
N LEU A 283 -14.91 -12.46 -13.40
CA LEU A 283 -15.16 -11.45 -14.43
C LEU A 283 -16.32 -10.52 -14.05
N LEU A 284 -17.40 -11.07 -13.48
CA LEU A 284 -18.51 -10.28 -12.94
C LEU A 284 -18.08 -9.38 -11.78
N ALA A 285 -17.27 -9.91 -10.86
CA ALA A 285 -16.71 -9.13 -9.75
C ALA A 285 -15.84 -7.97 -10.27
N ILE A 286 -14.97 -8.22 -11.26
CA ILE A 286 -14.19 -7.17 -11.93
C ILE A 286 -15.11 -6.10 -12.51
N MET A 287 -16.17 -6.48 -13.24
CA MET A 287 -17.13 -5.50 -13.78
C MET A 287 -17.82 -4.70 -12.68
N SER A 288 -18.26 -5.36 -11.59
CA SER A 288 -18.88 -4.69 -10.44
C SER A 288 -17.95 -3.67 -9.81
N TYR A 289 -16.66 -3.99 -9.68
CA TYR A 289 -15.67 -3.08 -9.15
C TYR A 289 -15.44 -1.84 -10.04
N LEU A 290 -15.58 -1.98 -11.35
CA LEU A 290 -15.38 -0.89 -12.31
C LEU A 290 -16.68 -0.12 -12.59
N ASP A 291 -17.83 -0.60 -12.10
CA ASP A 291 -19.12 0.02 -12.38
C ASP A 291 -19.31 1.30 -11.57
N GLY A 292 -19.29 2.45 -12.24
CA GLY A 292 -19.52 3.77 -11.62
C GLY A 292 -20.92 3.93 -11.01
N ARG A 293 -21.87 3.04 -11.35
CA ARG A 293 -23.21 3.01 -10.73
C ARG A 293 -23.27 2.16 -9.46
N GLY A 294 -22.22 1.41 -9.15
CA GLY A 294 -22.11 0.60 -7.94
C GLY A 294 -22.95 -0.68 -7.95
N ARG A 295 -23.30 -1.24 -9.11
CA ARG A 295 -24.02 -2.53 -9.17
C ARG A 295 -23.13 -3.66 -8.65
N THR A 296 -23.76 -4.58 -7.95
CA THR A 296 -23.18 -5.83 -7.44
C THR A 296 -22.91 -6.83 -8.57
N ALA A 297 -22.07 -7.84 -8.30
CA ALA A 297 -21.80 -8.89 -9.27
C ALA A 297 -23.06 -9.70 -9.61
N GLU A 298 -23.96 -9.87 -8.64
CA GLU A 298 -25.27 -10.52 -8.78
C GLU A 298 -26.22 -9.72 -9.66
N GLU A 299 -26.27 -8.39 -9.50
CA GLU A 299 -27.09 -7.52 -10.37
C GLU A 299 -26.58 -7.53 -11.81
N LEU A 300 -25.25 -7.51 -11.99
CA LEU A 300 -24.64 -7.63 -13.31
C LEU A 300 -24.87 -9.01 -13.93
N ALA A 301 -24.84 -10.08 -13.13
CA ALA A 301 -25.17 -11.42 -13.59
C ALA A 301 -26.60 -11.48 -14.16
N ARG A 302 -27.58 -10.90 -13.44
CA ARG A 302 -28.97 -10.82 -13.94
C ARG A 302 -29.06 -10.05 -15.26
N ALA A 303 -28.33 -8.94 -15.38
CA ALA A 303 -28.31 -8.13 -16.61
C ALA A 303 -27.62 -8.85 -17.79
N CYS A 304 -26.65 -9.72 -17.51
CA CYS A 304 -25.89 -10.46 -18.51
C CYS A 304 -26.41 -11.90 -18.75
N ASN A 305 -27.46 -12.34 -18.05
CA ASN A 305 -27.88 -13.75 -18.01
C ASN A 305 -28.14 -14.34 -19.41
N SER A 306 -28.71 -13.54 -20.32
CA SER A 306 -29.02 -13.98 -21.70
C SER A 306 -27.82 -13.96 -22.66
N MET A 307 -26.65 -13.47 -22.22
CA MET A 307 -25.45 -13.40 -23.07
C MET A 307 -24.78 -14.76 -23.14
N ASN A 308 -24.22 -15.09 -24.31
CA ASN A 308 -23.25 -16.18 -24.40
C ASN A 308 -21.88 -15.74 -23.87
N MET A 309 -20.98 -16.69 -23.59
CA MET A 309 -19.66 -16.41 -23.01
C MET A 309 -18.80 -15.45 -23.85
N ARG A 310 -18.94 -15.48 -25.18
CA ARG A 310 -18.21 -14.57 -26.07
C ARG A 310 -18.69 -13.13 -25.88
N GLN A 311 -19.99 -12.89 -25.96
CA GLN A 311 -20.60 -11.57 -25.75
C GLN A 311 -20.29 -11.04 -24.34
N PHE A 312 -20.36 -11.91 -23.33
CA PHE A 312 -20.01 -11.54 -21.95
C PHE A 312 -18.54 -11.10 -21.84
N LYS A 313 -17.60 -11.88 -22.39
CA LYS A 313 -16.16 -11.52 -22.42
C LYS A 313 -15.87 -10.25 -23.21
N GLU A 314 -16.59 -10.01 -24.30
CA GLU A 314 -16.52 -8.74 -25.05
C GLU A 314 -17.00 -7.57 -24.19
N THR A 315 -18.09 -7.73 -23.45
CA THR A 315 -18.61 -6.72 -22.50
C THR A 315 -17.60 -6.42 -21.38
N VAL A 316 -17.01 -7.46 -20.77
CA VAL A 316 -15.96 -7.32 -19.75
C VAL A 316 -14.74 -6.59 -20.32
N THR A 317 -14.34 -6.91 -21.55
CA THR A 317 -13.22 -6.26 -22.23
C THR A 317 -13.46 -4.76 -22.38
N SER A 318 -14.64 -4.36 -22.84
CA SER A 318 -15.01 -2.95 -22.98
C SER A 318 -14.99 -2.24 -21.64
N ALA A 319 -15.62 -2.81 -20.60
CA ALA A 319 -15.65 -2.22 -19.26
C ALA A 319 -14.26 -1.97 -18.67
N ILE A 320 -13.34 -2.94 -18.79
CA ILE A 320 -11.96 -2.79 -18.33
C ILE A 320 -11.21 -1.75 -19.19
N SER A 321 -11.37 -1.80 -20.51
CA SER A 321 -10.66 -0.91 -21.43
C SER A 321 -11.06 0.55 -21.27
N GLU A 322 -12.35 0.81 -21.06
CA GLU A 322 -12.91 2.14 -20.78
C GLU A 322 -12.44 2.66 -19.42
N SER A 323 -12.56 1.83 -18.37
CA SER A 323 -12.17 2.26 -17.02
C SER A 323 -10.67 2.55 -16.89
N LEU A 324 -9.82 1.84 -17.63
CA LEU A 324 -8.36 2.06 -17.61
C LEU A 324 -7.89 3.11 -18.62
N ALA A 325 -8.75 3.64 -19.49
CA ALA A 325 -8.33 4.50 -20.60
C ALA A 325 -7.55 5.72 -20.11
N SER A 326 -8.13 6.52 -19.21
CA SER A 326 -7.50 7.74 -18.69
C SER A 326 -6.22 7.45 -17.91
N THR A 327 -6.21 6.40 -17.09
CA THR A 327 -5.02 5.95 -16.34
C THR A 327 -3.92 5.49 -17.30
N ARG A 328 -4.24 4.70 -18.32
CA ARG A 328 -3.27 4.24 -19.33
C ARG A 328 -2.68 5.41 -20.11
N ASP A 329 -3.51 6.34 -20.55
CA ASP A 329 -3.06 7.48 -21.35
C ASP A 329 -2.14 8.40 -20.53
N LYS A 330 -2.53 8.70 -19.28
CA LYS A 330 -1.69 9.48 -18.35
C LYS A 330 -0.38 8.74 -18.03
N TYR A 331 -0.44 7.43 -17.78
CA TYR A 331 0.76 6.62 -17.56
C TYR A 331 1.71 6.68 -18.76
N ASN A 332 1.20 6.44 -19.97
CA ASN A 332 2.01 6.45 -21.18
C ASN A 332 2.65 7.82 -21.44
N ARG A 333 1.92 8.90 -21.15
CA ARG A 333 2.44 10.27 -21.24
C ARG A 333 3.59 10.49 -20.25
N LEU A 334 3.39 10.16 -18.97
CA LEU A 334 4.40 10.31 -17.92
C LEU A 334 5.65 9.45 -18.15
N MET A 335 5.48 8.29 -18.81
CA MET A 335 6.57 7.40 -19.16
C MET A 335 7.28 7.77 -20.46
N ASN A 336 6.76 8.75 -21.21
CA ASN A 336 7.47 9.29 -22.36
C ASN A 336 8.77 9.97 -21.90
N LYS A 337 9.82 9.86 -22.72
CA LYS A 337 11.16 10.39 -22.40
C LYS A 337 11.13 11.91 -22.17
N ASP A 338 10.23 12.62 -22.84
CA ASP A 338 10.12 14.08 -22.75
C ASP A 338 9.58 14.55 -21.38
N GLU A 339 8.82 13.71 -20.66
CA GLU A 339 8.30 14.03 -19.32
C GLU A 339 9.19 13.50 -18.18
N THR A 340 10.42 13.08 -18.48
CA THR A 340 11.34 12.51 -17.47
C THR A 340 11.57 13.42 -16.28
N HIS A 341 11.83 14.70 -16.56
CA HIS A 341 12.16 15.68 -15.52
C HIS A 341 11.01 15.88 -14.53
N TYR A 342 9.75 15.81 -15.00
CA TYR A 342 8.58 16.00 -14.14
C TYR A 342 8.48 14.93 -13.03
N LEU A 343 8.78 13.67 -13.35
CA LEU A 343 8.78 12.60 -12.36
C LEU A 343 9.91 12.77 -11.33
N ASP A 344 11.08 13.23 -11.78
CA ASP A 344 12.22 13.49 -10.90
C ASP A 344 11.93 14.65 -9.94
N ASP A 345 11.31 15.73 -10.43
CA ASP A 345 10.91 16.89 -9.62
C ASP A 345 9.91 16.49 -8.51
N ILE A 346 8.91 15.67 -8.85
CA ILE A 346 7.94 15.14 -7.87
C ILE A 346 8.66 14.37 -6.77
N VAL A 347 9.62 13.51 -7.14
CA VAL A 347 10.36 12.70 -6.16
C VAL A 347 11.22 13.59 -5.27
N ILE A 348 11.90 14.58 -5.84
CA ILE A 348 12.73 15.52 -5.06
C ILE A 348 11.87 16.25 -4.04
N GLU A 349 10.76 16.84 -4.47
CA GLU A 349 9.90 17.60 -3.56
C GLU A 349 9.23 16.69 -2.53
N GLY A 350 8.71 15.54 -2.95
CA GLY A 350 8.14 14.54 -2.06
C GLY A 350 9.15 14.03 -1.02
N SER A 351 10.40 13.79 -1.42
CA SER A 351 11.48 13.37 -0.51
C SER A 351 11.83 14.47 0.48
N ASN A 352 11.86 15.74 0.04
CA ASN A 352 12.10 16.88 0.93
C ASN A 352 10.97 17.04 1.95
N LYS A 353 9.70 16.95 1.53
CA LYS A 353 8.52 16.95 2.41
C LYS A 353 8.61 15.81 3.42
N ALA A 354 8.93 14.59 2.97
CA ALA A 354 9.07 13.42 3.83
C ALA A 354 10.23 13.57 4.84
N ARG A 355 11.43 13.98 4.41
CA ARG A 355 12.59 14.22 5.29
C ARG A 355 12.28 15.25 6.37
N ARG A 356 11.60 16.35 6.04
CA ARG A 356 11.22 17.37 7.05
C ARG A 356 10.32 16.80 8.14
N GLN A 357 9.39 15.91 7.79
CA GLN A 357 8.51 15.27 8.77
C GLN A 357 9.25 14.19 9.56
N ALA A 358 10.00 13.31 8.88
CA ALA A 358 10.82 12.26 9.47
C ALA A 358 11.86 12.81 10.46
N GLY A 359 12.53 13.91 10.08
CA GLY A 359 13.56 14.56 10.88
C GLY A 359 13.05 15.07 12.24
N LYS A 360 11.78 15.46 12.35
CA LYS A 360 11.17 15.87 13.62
C LYS A 360 11.08 14.68 14.59
N THR A 361 10.56 13.56 14.12
CA THR A 361 10.48 12.33 14.91
C THR A 361 11.87 11.83 15.27
N MET A 362 12.80 11.83 14.30
CA MET A 362 14.17 11.38 14.55
C MET A 362 14.95 12.28 15.50
N ALA A 363 14.71 13.59 15.52
CA ALA A 363 15.31 14.46 16.52
C ALA A 363 14.91 14.03 17.94
N ALA A 364 13.61 13.80 18.17
CA ALA A 364 13.11 13.33 19.46
C ALA A 364 13.64 11.93 19.81
N VAL A 365 13.66 11.00 18.85
CA VAL A 365 14.22 9.66 19.04
C VAL A 365 15.71 9.73 19.40
N ARG A 366 16.52 10.43 18.60
CA ARG A 366 17.98 10.58 18.85
C ARG A 366 18.27 11.16 20.21
N GLN A 367 17.52 12.17 20.64
CA GLN A 367 17.66 12.78 21.95
C GLN A 367 17.50 11.75 23.07
N VAL A 368 16.41 10.97 23.06
CA VAL A 368 16.12 10.03 24.16
C VAL A 368 16.96 8.76 24.15
N VAL A 369 17.52 8.39 23.00
CA VAL A 369 18.47 7.28 22.90
C VAL A 369 19.93 7.72 23.06
N GLY A 370 20.19 9.02 23.28
CA GLY A 370 21.53 9.56 23.49
C GLY A 370 22.39 9.65 22.23
N LEU A 371 21.78 9.73 21.05
CA LEU A 371 22.45 9.90 19.74
C LEU A 371 22.40 11.36 19.24
N GLU A 372 21.88 12.29 20.05
CA GLU A 372 21.97 13.71 19.72
C GLU A 372 23.43 14.17 19.73
N HIS A 373 23.82 14.93 18.71
CA HIS A 373 25.15 15.54 18.71
C HIS A 373 25.11 16.74 19.65
N MET A 374 25.66 16.58 20.85
CA MET A 374 25.84 17.70 21.79
C MET A 374 26.88 18.69 21.24
N GLY A 375 26.43 19.67 20.45
CA GLY A 375 27.09 20.98 20.31
C GLY A 375 27.99 21.24 19.09
N ARG A 376 27.57 22.27 18.33
CA ARG A 376 28.33 23.19 17.44
C ARG A 376 29.04 22.61 16.21
N ALA A 377 28.61 23.12 15.05
CA ALA A 377 29.30 23.15 13.77
C ALA A 377 29.57 21.80 13.07
N LEU A 378 28.58 21.37 12.28
CA LEU A 378 28.82 20.78 10.96
C LEU A 378 28.36 21.76 9.87
N GLU A 379 28.72 23.04 10.04
CA GLU A 379 28.97 23.89 8.88
C GLU A 379 30.41 23.58 8.46
N ARG A 380 30.58 23.22 7.17
CA ARG A 380 31.80 22.75 6.49
C ARG A 380 32.00 21.24 6.53
N ILE A 381 31.60 20.57 5.44
CA ILE A 381 32.47 20.20 4.31
C ILE A 381 31.63 20.23 3.04
#